data_AF-A0A1C4X6W7-F1
#
_entry.id   AF-A0A1C4X6W7-F1
#
_cell.length_a   1.000
_cell.length_b   1.000
_cell.length_c   1.000
_cell.angle_alpha   90.00
_cell.angle_beta   90.00
_cell.angle_gamma   90.00
#
_symmetry.space_group_name_H-M   'P 1'
#
loop_
_entity.id
_entity.type
_entity.pdbx_description
1 polymer ?
#
loop_
_entity_poly.entity_id
_entity_poly.type
_entity_poly.pdbx_seq_one_letter_code
_entity_poly.pdbx_strand_id
1 'polypeptide(L)' 'MTRYVYDFIEGNKDLKDLLGGKGANLAEMTRMGLPVPPGFTVTTEACRDYLRTGMMPEVAAEHCGRGRV' A
#
# COMPACT_ATOMS: atom_id res chain seq x y z
N MET A 1 16.20 -3.29 -2.60
CA MET A 1 15.44 -2.02 -2.49
C MET A 1 14.07 -2.36 -1.95
N THR A 2 13.66 -1.72 -0.85
CA THR A 2 12.36 -1.97 -0.22
C THR A 2 11.26 -1.29 -1.03
N ARG A 3 10.18 -2.01 -1.33
CA ARG A 3 9.04 -1.50 -2.09
C ARG A 3 8.00 -0.94 -1.12
N TYR A 4 7.70 0.36 -1.20
CA TYR A 4 6.82 1.02 -0.23
C TYR A 4 5.35 1.13 -0.65
N VAL A 5 5.02 0.94 -1.93
CA VAL A 5 3.67 1.09 -2.48
C VAL A 5 3.27 -0.15 -3.24
N TYR A 6 2.06 -0.65 -2.95
CA TYR A 6 1.43 -1.80 -3.60
C TYR A 6 0.05 -1.42 -4.10
N ASP A 7 -0.22 -1.62 -5.38
CA ASP A 7 -1.59 -1.49 -5.90
C ASP A 7 -2.44 -2.64 -5.36
N PHE A 8 -3.76 -2.43 -5.22
CA PHE A 8 -4.65 -3.49 -4.72
C PHE A 8 -4.58 -4.77 -5.57
N ILE A 9 -4.32 -4.65 -6.87
CA ILE A 9 -4.18 -5.82 -7.76
C ILE A 9 -2.92 -6.66 -7.47
N GLU A 10 -1.90 -6.07 -6.84
CA GLU A 10 -0.63 -6.72 -6.55
C GLU A 10 -0.57 -7.30 -5.13
N GLY A 11 -1.47 -6.85 -4.24
CA GLY A 11 -1.57 -7.32 -2.86
C GLY A 11 -2.38 -8.60 -2.72
N ASN A 12 -2.40 -9.18 -1.51
CA ASN A 12 -3.32 -10.26 -1.12
C ASN A 12 -3.41 -10.33 0.41
N LYS A 13 -4.26 -11.22 0.93
CA LYS A 13 -4.42 -11.43 2.38
C LYS A 13 -3.13 -11.88 3.10
N ASP A 14 -2.22 -12.56 2.43
CA ASP A 14 -0.98 -13.10 3.04
C ASP A 14 0.01 -11.97 3.34
N LEU A 15 -0.10 -10.83 2.65
CA LEU A 15 0.69 -9.63 2.89
C LEU A 15 0.15 -8.77 4.04
N LYS A 16 -0.66 -9.32 4.95
CA LYS A 16 -1.28 -8.59 6.07
C LYS A 16 -0.29 -7.83 6.95
N ASP A 17 0.88 -8.39 7.21
CA ASP A 17 1.89 -7.73 8.06
C ASP A 17 2.57 -6.55 7.35
N LEU A 18 2.61 -6.59 6.02
CA LEU A 18 3.20 -5.55 5.17
C LEU A 18 2.18 -4.47 4.78
N LEU A 19 0.95 -4.84 4.46
CA LEU A 19 -0.11 -3.94 3.98
C LEU A 19 -1.07 -3.48 5.08
N GLY A 20 -1.00 -4.11 6.25
CA GLY A 20 -2.01 -3.99 7.30
C GLY A 20 -3.32 -4.72 6.95
N GLY A 21 -4.18 -4.91 7.96
CA GLY A 21 -5.41 -5.70 7.81
C GLY A 21 -6.42 -5.13 6.80
N LYS A 22 -6.49 -3.81 6.65
CA LYS A 22 -7.40 -3.16 5.68
C LYS A 22 -6.86 -3.24 4.25
N GLY A 23 -5.58 -2.92 4.04
CA GLY A 23 -4.94 -2.98 2.72
C GLY A 23 -4.92 -4.40 2.16
N ALA A 24 -4.61 -5.38 3.00
CA ALA A 24 -4.63 -6.80 2.63
C ALA A 24 -6.04 -7.29 2.26
N ASN A 25 -7.08 -6.88 3.01
CA ASN A 25 -8.47 -7.21 2.66
C ASN A 25 -8.93 -6.53 1.36
N LEU A 26 -8.59 -5.26 1.13
CA LEU A 26 -8.93 -4.57 -0.11
C LEU A 26 -8.27 -5.23 -1.32
N ALA A 27 -7.00 -5.59 -1.20
CA ALA A 27 -6.29 -6.32 -2.24
C ALA A 27 -6.89 -7.71 -2.51
N GLU A 28 -7.26 -8.44 -1.46
CA GLU A 28 -7.95 -9.73 -1.58
C GLU A 28 -9.31 -9.59 -2.29
N MET A 29 -10.10 -8.57 -1.92
CA MET A 29 -11.38 -8.28 -2.56
C MET A 29 -11.20 -7.92 -4.05
N THR A 30 -10.21 -7.10 -4.39
CA THR A 30 -9.84 -6.79 -5.79
C THR A 30 -9.49 -8.06 -6.56
N ARG A 31 -8.70 -8.98 -5.97
CA ARG A 31 -8.35 -10.26 -6.60
C ARG A 31 -9.52 -11.22 -6.79
N MET A 32 -10.51 -11.18 -5.89
CA MET A 32 -11.76 -11.93 -6.02
C MET A 32 -12.69 -11.37 -7.11
N GLY A 33 -12.34 -10.24 -7.74
CA GLY A 33 -13.14 -9.61 -8.77
C GLY A 33 -14.32 -8.79 -8.22
N LEU A 34 -14.29 -8.47 -6.92
CA LEU A 34 -15.27 -7.55 -6.35
C LEU A 34 -15.01 -6.12 -6.89
N PRO A 35 -16.05 -5.29 -7.04
CA PRO A 35 -15.93 -3.93 -7.56
C PRO A 35 -15.29 -3.01 -6.51
N VAL A 36 -13.99 -3.16 -6.30
CA VAL A 36 -13.16 -2.29 -5.47
C VAL A 36 -12.61 -1.18 -6.37
N PRO A 37 -12.80 0.10 -6.02
CA PRO A 37 -12.18 1.20 -6.75
C PRO A 37 -10.65 1.03 -6.85
N PRO A 38 -10.02 1.47 -7.94
CA PRO A 38 -8.56 1.47 -8.06
C PRO A 38 -7.94 2.19 -6.86
N GLY A 39 -6.84 1.64 -6.36
CA GLY A 39 -6.15 2.20 -5.21
C GLY A 39 -4.90 1.41 -4.86
N PHE A 40 -4.20 1.91 -3.86
CA PHE A 40 -2.94 1.37 -3.41
C PHE A 40 -2.84 1.41 -1.89
N THR A 41 -1.90 0.64 -1.36
CA THR A 41 -1.54 0.64 0.05
C THR A 41 -0.09 1.07 0.21
N VAL A 42 0.15 2.01 1.12
CA VAL A 42 1.50 2.31 1.61
C VAL A 42 1.83 1.31 2.72
N THR A 43 2.97 0.63 2.57
CA THR A 43 3.36 -0.48 3.46
C THR A 43 3.63 -0.01 4.90
N THR A 44 3.55 -0.97 5.84
CA THR A 44 3.97 -0.77 7.23
C THR A 44 5.45 -0.46 7.35
N GLU A 45 6.29 -0.95 6.42
CA GLU A 45 7.71 -0.61 6.36
C GLU A 45 7.94 0.87 6.05
N ALA A 46 7.19 1.45 5.11
CA ALA A 46 7.27 2.89 4.83
C ALA A 46 6.92 3.72 6.07
N CYS A 47 5.90 3.28 6.82
CA CYS A 47 5.52 3.91 8.08
C CYS A 47 6.64 3.82 9.12
N ARG A 48 7.25 2.63 9.32
CA ARG A 48 8.39 2.47 10.24
C ARG A 48 9.57 3.34 9.86
N ASP A 49 9.88 3.43 8.57
CA ASP A 49 10.98 4.25 8.07
C ASP A 49 10.71 5.74 8.28
N TYR A 50 9.50 6.21 8.00
CA TYR A 50 9.07 7.57 8.31
C TYR A 50 9.20 7.88 9.81
N LEU A 51 8.74 6.99 10.68
CA LEU A 51 8.85 7.18 12.14
C LEU A 51 10.30 7.21 12.63
N ARG A 52 11.23 6.53 11.93
CA ARG A 52 12.65 6.50 12.29
C ARG A 52 13.42 7.72 11.77
N THR A 53 13.12 8.18 10.56
CA THR A 53 13.92 9.22 9.88
C THR A 53 13.24 10.59 9.87
N GLY A 54 11.94 10.65 10.14
CA GLY A 54 11.09 11.83 9.93
C GLY A 54 10.83 12.16 8.46
N MET A 55 11.38 11.37 7.53
CA MET A 55 11.29 11.61 6.08
C MET A 55 10.42 10.56 5.43
N MET A 56 9.43 10.99 4.65
CA MET A 56 8.61 10.09 3.86
C MET A 56 9.46 9.59 2.68
N PRO A 57 9.50 8.27 2.39
CA PRO A 57 10.15 7.78 1.19
C PRO A 57 9.55 8.45 -0.06
N GLU A 58 10.43 8.96 -0.94
CA GLU A 58 10.05 9.75 -2.12
C GLU A 58 8.99 9.06 -2.98
N VAL A 59 9.16 7.75 -3.24
CA VAL A 59 8.19 6.95 -4.00
C VAL A 59 6.79 6.92 -3.39
N ALA A 60 6.67 6.92 -2.05
CA ALA A 60 5.38 6.95 -1.37
C ALA A 60 4.74 8.35 -1.44
N ALA A 61 5.56 9.41 -1.33
CA ALA A 61 5.09 10.78 -1.47
C ALA A 61 4.60 11.08 -2.90
N GLU A 62 5.32 10.62 -3.92
CA GLU A 62 4.94 10.78 -5.33
C GLU A 62 3.62 10.08 -5.67
N HIS A 63 3.39 8.87 -5.16
CA HIS A 63 2.16 8.13 -5.43
C HIS A 63 0.93 8.81 -4.81
N CYS A 64 1.10 9.46 -3.66
CA CYS A 64 0.04 10.24 -3.01
C CYS A 64 -0.22 11.58 -3.72
N GLY A 65 0.82 12.26 -4.21
CA GLY A 65 0.71 13.58 -4.86
C GLY A 65 0.14 13.56 -6.28
N ARG A 66 0.12 12.41 -6.95
CA ARG A 66 -0.31 12.29 -8.36
C ARG A 66 -1.82 12.12 -8.56
N GLY A 67 -2.65 12.35 -7.54
CA GLY A 67 -4.12 12.33 -7.67
C GLY A 67 -4.69 10.98 -8.13
N ARG A 68 -3.99 9.87 -7.89
CA ARG A 68 -4.49 8.50 -8.10
C ARG A 68 -5.37 8.04 -6.93
N VAL A 69 -6.44 8.80 -6.66
CA VAL A 69 -7.57 8.44 -5.78
C VAL A 69 -8.83 8.24 -6.60
#